data_AF-A0A152A7G3-F1
#
_entry.id   AF-A0A152A7G3-F1
#
_cell.length_a   1.000
_cell.length_b   1.000
_cell.length_c   1.000
_cell.angle_alpha   90.00
_cell.angle_beta   90.00
_cell.angle_gamma   90.00
#
_symmetry.space_group_name_H-M   'P 1'
#
loop_
_entity.id
_entity.type
_entity.pdbx_description
1 polymer ?
#
loop_
_entity_poly.entity_id
_entity_poly.type
_entity_poly.pdbx_seq_one_letter_code
_entity_poly.pdbx_strand_id
1 'polypeptide(L)'
;MYKEIIVILSILGFISSVLSVTYVTMTPYGTYDCSGEEAGIGYSFIVNQCFAIAGDFFTVELTDSNGNATIYAYGGSDTSCSSGSQSSKSYTVGDCYDAPNYVWNAAATPTNYVKVGYEVNPTTIQPYGFRQTTYAPGDSDCSNNPQFYWFATNDTEIKNGDQFSTWYCYNDESYEIFCDNGPGSCFTDYASAECFRDFTHWSTEDYVAGSC
;
A
#
# COMPACT_ATOMS: atom_id res chain seq x y z
N MET A 1 25.16 -41.30 22.02
CA MET A 1 24.31 -41.18 20.81
C MET A 1 22.91 -40.62 21.08
N TYR A 2 22.09 -41.15 21.99
CA TYR A 2 20.75 -40.59 22.24
C TYR A 2 20.72 -39.15 22.80
N LYS A 3 21.73 -38.76 23.59
CA LYS A 3 21.84 -37.40 24.15
C LYS A 3 22.12 -36.31 23.11
N GLU A 4 22.80 -36.64 22.01
CA GLU A 4 23.13 -35.66 20.96
C GLU A 4 21.97 -35.45 19.98
N ILE A 5 21.15 -36.48 19.75
CA ILE A 5 19.95 -36.40 18.90
C ILE A 5 18.88 -35.48 19.54
N ILE A 6 18.74 -35.51 20.86
CA ILE A 6 17.78 -34.65 21.58
C ILE A 6 18.17 -33.17 21.48
N VAL A 7 19.47 -32.83 21.53
CA VAL A 7 19.93 -31.43 21.39
C VAL A 7 19.65 -30.87 20.00
N ILE A 8 19.82 -31.68 18.95
CA ILE A 8 19.53 -31.26 17.56
C ILE A 8 18.02 -31.05 17.34
N LEU A 9 17.16 -31.92 17.89
CA LEU A 9 15.70 -31.76 17.83
C LEU A 9 15.20 -30.53 18.62
N SER A 10 15.84 -30.19 19.75
CA SER A 10 15.53 -28.97 20.50
C SER A 10 15.95 -27.71 19.75
N ILE A 11 17.08 -27.73 19.03
CA ILE A 11 17.56 -26.59 18.23
C ILE A 11 16.67 -26.39 17.00
N LEU A 12 16.20 -27.45 16.34
CA LEU A 12 15.27 -27.37 15.21
C LEU A 12 13.87 -26.87 15.61
N GLY A 13 13.43 -27.11 16.85
CA GLY A 13 12.16 -26.62 17.38
C GLY A 13 12.07 -25.11 17.58
N PHE A 14 13.21 -24.39 17.63
CA PHE A 14 13.27 -22.95 17.84
C PHE A 14 13.34 -22.11 16.54
N ILE A 15 13.44 -22.73 15.36
CA ILE A 15 13.73 -22.02 14.08
C ILE A 15 12.46 -21.62 13.30
N SER A 16 11.24 -21.85 13.83
CA SER A 16 10.03 -21.73 13.00
C SER A 16 8.87 -20.89 13.58
N SER A 17 9.14 -19.93 14.46
CA SER A 17 8.19 -18.83 14.64
C SER A 17 8.37 -17.84 13.50
N VAL A 18 7.70 -18.08 12.37
CA VAL A 18 7.50 -17.02 11.37
C VAL A 18 6.72 -15.92 12.08
N LEU A 19 7.33 -14.75 12.26
CA LEU A 19 6.61 -13.59 12.79
C LEU A 19 5.49 -13.28 11.81
N SER A 20 4.26 -13.40 12.28
CA SER A 20 3.09 -13.12 11.46
C SER A 20 3.04 -11.63 11.15
N VAL A 21 3.01 -11.25 9.88
CA VAL A 21 2.82 -9.87 9.43
C VAL A 21 1.33 -9.65 9.19
N THR A 22 0.80 -8.49 9.60
CA THR A 22 -0.60 -8.12 9.36
C THR A 22 -0.63 -6.79 8.62
N TYR A 23 -1.52 -6.69 7.63
CA TYR A 23 -1.81 -5.46 6.92
C TYR A 23 -3.26 -5.07 7.13
N VAL A 24 -3.52 -3.77 7.29
CA VAL A 24 -4.85 -3.20 7.11
C VAL A 24 -5.01 -2.84 5.64
N THR A 25 -6.11 -3.27 5.04
CA THR A 25 -6.42 -3.01 3.63
C THR A 25 -7.59 -2.04 3.52
N MET A 26 -7.58 -1.23 2.47
CA MET A 26 -8.66 -0.33 2.09
C MET A 26 -9.00 -0.61 0.63
N THR A 27 -9.96 -1.52 0.41
CA THR A 27 -10.37 -1.95 -0.93
C THR A 27 -11.30 -0.92 -1.55
N PRO A 28 -11.01 -0.40 -2.76
CA PRO A 28 -11.75 0.72 -3.34
C PRO A 28 -13.06 0.30 -4.03
N TYR A 29 -14.08 1.14 -3.93
CA TYR A 29 -15.38 0.97 -4.59
C TYR A 29 -15.92 2.30 -5.10
N GLY A 30 -16.61 2.27 -6.24
CA GLY A 30 -17.28 3.46 -6.80
C GLY A 30 -18.56 3.87 -6.05
N THR A 31 -19.00 3.09 -5.07
CA THR A 31 -20.29 3.24 -4.38
C THR A 31 -20.12 3.42 -2.87
N TYR A 32 -20.98 4.23 -2.25
CA TYR A 32 -20.87 4.63 -0.84
C TYR A 32 -21.06 3.48 0.16
N ASP A 33 -21.67 2.38 -0.28
CA ASP A 33 -21.90 1.18 0.51
C ASP A 33 -20.87 0.07 0.22
N CYS A 34 -19.86 0.39 -0.61
CA CYS A 34 -18.82 -0.54 -1.04
C CYS A 34 -19.41 -1.81 -1.67
N SER A 35 -20.45 -1.62 -2.51
CA SER A 35 -21.08 -2.68 -3.29
C SER A 35 -20.61 -2.66 -4.75
N GLY A 36 -20.60 -3.84 -5.39
CA GLY A 36 -20.20 -3.99 -6.78
C GLY A 36 -18.72 -4.37 -6.94
N GLU A 37 -18.14 -3.97 -8.07
CA GLU A 37 -16.74 -4.26 -8.41
C GLU A 37 -15.80 -3.22 -7.80
N GLU A 38 -14.54 -3.63 -7.58
CA GLU A 38 -13.51 -2.73 -7.08
C GLU A 38 -13.21 -1.64 -8.10
N ALA A 39 -13.26 -0.38 -7.67
CA ALA A 39 -13.08 0.77 -8.56
C ALA A 39 -12.49 1.97 -7.80
N GLY A 40 -11.34 2.45 -8.25
CA GLY A 40 -10.69 3.66 -7.75
C GLY A 40 -9.35 3.39 -7.08
N ILE A 41 -9.04 4.20 -6.06
CA ILE A 41 -7.76 4.18 -5.35
C ILE A 41 -7.89 3.44 -4.03
N GLY A 42 -7.07 2.42 -3.86
CA GLY A 42 -6.99 1.59 -2.66
C GLY A 42 -5.65 1.71 -1.94
N TYR A 43 -5.61 1.17 -0.71
CA TYR A 43 -4.44 1.25 0.16
C TYR A 43 -4.19 -0.07 0.91
N SER A 44 -2.94 -0.25 1.33
CA SER A 44 -2.55 -1.27 2.29
C SER A 44 -1.47 -0.72 3.20
N PHE A 45 -1.60 -1.01 4.50
CA PHE A 45 -0.74 -0.50 5.56
C PHE A 45 -0.29 -1.63 6.46
N ILE A 46 1.00 -1.72 6.70
CA ILE A 46 1.54 -2.66 7.68
C ILE A 46 1.13 -2.23 9.10
N VAL A 47 0.80 -3.21 9.93
CA VAL A 47 0.38 -2.99 11.31
C VAL A 47 1.58 -2.98 12.25
N ASN A 48 1.56 -2.07 13.24
CA ASN A 48 2.55 -1.91 14.31
C ASN A 48 3.98 -1.60 13.83
N GLN A 49 4.15 -0.99 12.66
CA GLN A 49 5.43 -0.46 12.20
C GLN A 49 5.28 1.03 11.85
N CYS A 50 6.38 1.77 12.01
CA CYS A 50 6.47 3.18 11.63
C CYS A 50 6.95 3.26 10.19
N PHE A 51 6.22 3.97 9.34
CA PHE A 51 6.54 4.14 7.93
C PHE A 51 6.27 5.56 7.45
N ALA A 52 6.91 5.95 6.35
CA ALA A 52 6.78 7.28 5.79
C ALA A 52 5.77 7.32 4.63
N ILE A 53 4.99 8.39 4.56
CA ILE A 53 4.22 8.78 3.38
C ILE A 53 4.46 10.29 3.17
N ALA A 54 4.98 10.68 2.01
CA ALA A 54 5.13 12.09 1.64
C ALA A 54 5.98 12.97 2.57
N GLY A 55 6.87 12.37 3.37
CA GLY A 55 7.66 13.09 4.37
C GLY A 55 7.01 13.22 5.75
N ASP A 56 5.78 12.73 5.94
CA ASP A 56 5.19 12.51 7.26
C ASP A 56 5.30 11.03 7.66
N PHE A 57 5.18 10.75 8.96
CA PHE A 57 5.32 9.40 9.51
C PHE A 57 3.99 8.88 10.04
N PHE A 58 3.78 7.57 9.92
CA PHE A 58 2.53 6.92 10.26
C PHE A 58 2.77 5.59 10.97
N THR A 59 1.82 5.24 11.83
CA THR A 59 1.65 3.88 12.35
C THR A 59 0.20 3.46 12.19
N VAL A 60 -0.02 2.16 12.06
CA VAL A 60 -1.37 1.59 12.07
C VAL A 60 -1.46 0.57 13.20
N GLU A 61 -2.46 0.73 14.04
CA GLU A 61 -2.80 -0.23 15.09
C GLU A 61 -4.12 -0.92 14.76
N LEU A 62 -4.21 -2.22 15.06
CA LEU A 62 -5.45 -2.99 14.93
C LEU A 62 -5.87 -3.44 16.33
N THR A 63 -7.01 -2.94 16.79
CA THR A 63 -7.57 -3.22 18.12
C THR A 63 -8.38 -4.51 18.11
N ASP A 64 -7.87 -5.53 18.81
CA ASP A 64 -8.27 -6.94 18.67
C ASP A 64 -8.27 -7.40 17.21
N SER A 65 -8.21 -8.70 16.91
CA SER A 65 -7.93 -9.14 15.53
C SER A 65 -8.95 -8.65 14.48
N ASN A 66 -10.13 -8.16 14.88
CA ASN A 66 -11.24 -7.85 13.98
C ASN A 66 -11.98 -6.52 14.29
N GLY A 67 -11.48 -5.67 15.22
CA GLY A 67 -12.25 -4.56 15.78
C GLY A 67 -12.16 -3.26 14.97
N ASN A 68 -11.18 -2.42 15.32
CA ASN A 68 -10.92 -1.15 14.64
C ASN A 68 -9.46 -1.04 14.23
N ALA A 69 -9.21 -0.54 13.01
CA ALA A 69 -7.92 -0.06 12.55
C ALA A 69 -7.79 1.44 12.86
N THR A 70 -6.75 1.84 13.59
CA THR A 70 -6.44 3.25 13.83
C THR A 70 -5.14 3.61 13.16
N ILE A 71 -5.20 4.64 12.31
CA ILE A 71 -4.03 5.21 11.65
C ILE A 71 -3.62 6.46 12.43
N TYR A 72 -2.39 6.49 12.92
CA TYR A 72 -1.79 7.63 13.61
C TYR A 72 -0.82 8.33 12.67
N ALA A 73 -0.86 9.66 12.67
CA ALA A 73 0.07 10.49 11.93
C ALA A 73 0.98 11.27 12.88
N TYR A 74 2.25 11.36 12.50
CA TYR A 74 3.33 11.99 13.24
C TYR A 74 4.01 13.00 12.31
N GLY A 75 4.56 14.07 12.89
CA GLY A 75 5.21 15.10 12.09
C GLY A 75 6.47 14.58 11.41
N GLY A 76 6.83 15.15 10.26
CA GLY A 76 7.95 14.71 9.42
C GLY A 76 9.37 14.69 10.00
N SER A 77 9.57 15.00 11.28
CA SER A 77 10.85 14.78 11.98
C SER A 77 10.85 13.54 12.89
N ASP A 78 9.70 12.91 13.12
CA ASP A 78 9.56 11.75 14.01
C ASP A 78 9.67 10.43 13.24
N THR A 79 10.88 10.12 12.81
CA THR A 79 11.22 8.90 12.07
C THR A 79 10.99 7.60 12.84
N SER A 80 10.65 7.71 14.12
CA SER A 80 10.45 6.58 15.03
C SER A 80 9.01 6.40 15.48
N CYS A 81 8.12 7.33 15.10
CA CYS A 81 6.73 7.39 15.57
C CYS A 81 6.62 7.29 17.11
N SER A 82 7.59 7.86 17.83
CA SER A 82 7.69 7.75 19.29
C SER A 82 7.21 9.00 20.04
N SER A 83 7.02 10.11 19.31
CA SER A 83 6.36 11.29 19.84
C SER A 83 4.85 11.07 19.97
N GLY A 84 4.15 12.00 20.61
CA GLY A 84 2.68 11.97 20.59
C GLY A 84 2.16 12.19 19.18
N SER A 85 1.26 11.33 18.71
CA SER A 85 0.62 11.48 17.39
C SER A 85 -0.02 12.86 17.25
N GLN A 86 0.19 13.52 16.12
CA GLN A 86 -0.42 14.81 15.82
C GLN A 86 -1.90 14.68 15.48
N SER A 87 -2.26 13.58 14.83
CA SER A 87 -3.65 13.22 14.55
C SER A 87 -3.80 11.70 14.49
N SER A 88 -5.05 11.24 14.61
CA SER A 88 -5.40 9.85 14.39
C SER A 88 -6.78 9.75 13.76
N LYS A 89 -7.00 8.67 13.01
CA LYS A 89 -8.31 8.33 12.45
C LYS A 89 -8.54 6.83 12.60
N SER A 90 -9.68 6.49 13.19
CA SER A 90 -10.09 5.10 13.40
C SER A 90 -11.16 4.69 12.41
N TYR A 91 -11.08 3.45 11.97
CA TYR A 91 -12.00 2.81 11.04
C TYR A 91 -12.42 1.45 11.60
N THR A 92 -13.70 1.14 11.50
CA THR A 92 -14.22 -0.19 11.85
C THR A 92 -13.99 -1.14 10.70
N VAL A 93 -13.43 -2.31 11.00
CA VAL A 93 -13.18 -3.34 9.99
C VAL A 93 -14.52 -3.85 9.45
N GLY A 94 -14.63 -3.93 8.12
CA GLY A 94 -15.83 -4.35 7.40
C GLY A 94 -16.71 -3.19 6.93
N ASP A 95 -16.54 -1.99 7.49
CA ASP A 95 -17.31 -0.80 7.13
C ASP A 95 -16.73 -0.09 5.90
N CYS A 96 -17.58 0.73 5.28
CA CYS A 96 -17.28 1.52 4.09
C CYS A 96 -17.15 3.01 4.46
N TYR A 97 -16.13 3.69 3.93
CA TYR A 97 -15.83 5.09 4.21
C TYR A 97 -15.46 5.84 2.93
N ASP A 98 -15.58 7.17 2.94
CA ASP A 98 -14.92 8.01 1.93
C ASP A 98 -13.41 7.71 1.93
N ALA A 99 -12.85 7.47 0.74
CA ALA A 99 -11.43 7.17 0.61
C ALA A 99 -10.58 8.32 1.18
N PRO A 100 -9.68 8.05 2.15
CA PRO A 100 -8.79 9.07 2.67
C PRO A 100 -7.74 9.43 1.63
N ASN A 101 -7.33 10.69 1.57
CA ASN A 101 -6.25 11.10 0.68
C ASN A 101 -4.88 10.90 1.35
N TYR A 102 -4.38 9.66 1.30
CA TYR A 102 -2.98 9.35 1.63
C TYR A 102 -2.06 9.37 0.40
N VAL A 103 -2.61 9.70 -0.78
CA VAL A 103 -1.80 9.89 -1.97
C VAL A 103 -1.17 11.27 -1.91
N TRP A 104 0.16 11.33 -1.97
CA TRP A 104 0.89 12.59 -1.86
C TRP A 104 0.85 13.44 -3.13
N ASN A 105 0.41 12.86 -4.24
CA ASN A 105 0.26 13.56 -5.49
C ASN A 105 -1.18 14.10 -5.57
N ALA A 106 -1.33 15.40 -5.85
CA ALA A 106 -2.65 16.02 -5.97
C ALA A 106 -3.45 15.48 -7.18
N ALA A 107 -2.77 14.85 -8.13
CA ALA A 107 -3.34 14.30 -9.34
C ALA A 107 -4.15 13.00 -9.13
N ALA A 108 -3.84 12.24 -8.09
CA ALA A 108 -4.45 10.97 -7.72
C ALA A 108 -5.29 11.14 -6.46
N THR A 109 -5.99 12.27 -6.35
CA THR A 109 -6.93 12.49 -5.24
C THR A 109 -8.07 11.49 -5.35
N PRO A 110 -8.29 10.63 -4.35
CA PRO A 110 -9.36 9.64 -4.36
C PRO A 110 -10.73 10.32 -4.40
N THR A 111 -11.63 9.78 -5.23
CA THR A 111 -13.05 10.17 -5.27
C THR A 111 -13.98 8.96 -5.05
N ASN A 112 -13.38 7.82 -4.67
CA ASN A 112 -14.05 6.56 -4.39
C ASN A 112 -14.30 6.39 -2.88
N TYR A 113 -14.91 5.27 -2.55
CA TYR A 113 -15.08 4.77 -1.19
C TYR A 113 -14.12 3.61 -0.95
N VAL A 114 -13.85 3.28 0.31
CA VAL A 114 -13.00 2.16 0.69
C VAL A 114 -13.67 1.31 1.76
N LYS A 115 -13.62 -0.01 1.55
CA LYS A 115 -13.99 -1.00 2.56
C LYS A 115 -12.75 -1.39 3.35
N VAL A 116 -12.81 -1.25 4.67
CA VAL A 116 -11.65 -1.56 5.53
C VAL A 116 -11.60 -3.05 5.84
N GLY A 117 -10.46 -3.66 5.57
CA GLY A 117 -10.17 -5.06 5.83
C GLY A 117 -8.82 -5.23 6.51
N TYR A 118 -8.42 -6.48 6.71
CA TYR A 118 -7.06 -6.81 7.10
C TYR A 118 -6.67 -8.18 6.54
N GLU A 119 -5.38 -8.38 6.35
CA GLU A 119 -4.80 -9.61 5.85
C GLU A 119 -3.62 -10.01 6.72
N VAL A 120 -3.54 -11.31 7.00
CA VAL A 120 -2.47 -11.88 7.83
C VAL A 120 -1.60 -12.76 6.94
N ASN A 121 -0.31 -12.44 6.87
CA ASN A 121 0.67 -13.07 6.00
C ASN A 121 0.22 -13.13 4.53
N PRO A 122 -0.08 -11.98 3.89
CA PRO A 122 -0.40 -11.98 2.47
C PRO A 122 0.75 -12.63 1.69
N THR A 123 0.44 -13.64 0.88
CA THR A 123 1.46 -14.40 0.13
C THR A 123 1.96 -13.65 -1.09
N THR A 124 1.15 -12.73 -1.61
CA THR A 124 1.41 -11.93 -2.81
C THR A 124 0.61 -10.65 -2.73
N ILE A 125 1.21 -9.51 -3.08
CA ILE A 125 0.45 -8.30 -3.39
C ILE A 125 -0.25 -8.53 -4.73
N GLN A 126 -1.54 -8.22 -4.80
CA GLN A 126 -2.31 -8.33 -6.03
C GLN A 126 -1.70 -7.46 -7.14
N PRO A 127 -1.61 -7.98 -8.39
CA PRO A 127 -1.12 -7.19 -9.52
C PRO A 127 -2.11 -6.08 -9.88
N TYR A 128 -1.60 -4.87 -10.06
CA TYR A 128 -2.37 -3.70 -10.48
C TYR A 128 -1.66 -2.99 -11.63
N GLY A 129 -2.43 -2.34 -12.50
CA GLY A 129 -1.86 -1.53 -13.59
C GLY A 129 -0.97 -0.41 -13.08
N PHE A 130 -1.27 0.10 -11.88
CA PHE A 130 -0.48 1.10 -11.18
C PHE A 130 -0.45 0.81 -9.67
N ARG A 131 0.74 0.88 -9.08
CA ARG A 131 0.98 0.79 -7.63
C ARG A 131 2.19 1.64 -7.26
N GLN A 132 2.15 2.27 -6.09
CA GLN A 132 3.36 2.83 -5.49
C GLN A 132 3.54 2.26 -4.09
N THR A 133 4.76 1.84 -3.79
CA THR A 133 5.06 1.11 -2.55
C THR A 133 6.16 1.83 -1.77
N THR A 134 5.96 1.98 -0.46
CA THR A 134 7.00 2.30 0.51
C THR A 134 7.53 0.99 1.09
N TYR A 135 8.84 0.78 1.09
CA TYR A 135 9.49 -0.41 1.66
C TYR A 135 10.16 -0.08 3.00
N ALA A 136 10.50 -1.10 3.77
CA ALA A 136 11.20 -0.91 5.03
C ALA A 136 12.64 -0.40 4.81
N PRO A 137 13.18 0.46 5.70
CA PRO A 137 14.58 0.85 5.65
C PRO A 137 15.51 -0.37 5.59
N GLY A 138 16.38 -0.40 4.57
CA GLY A 138 17.33 -1.49 4.34
C GLY A 138 16.87 -2.54 3.32
N ASP A 139 15.65 -2.45 2.79
CA ASP A 139 15.21 -3.25 1.63
C ASP A 139 15.67 -2.61 0.33
N SER A 140 16.95 -2.80 -0.02
CA SER A 140 17.54 -2.17 -1.21
C SER A 140 17.00 -2.63 -2.55
N ASP A 141 16.30 -3.76 -2.54
CA ASP A 141 15.82 -4.41 -3.75
C ASP A 141 14.32 -4.15 -3.98
N CYS A 142 13.70 -3.31 -3.15
CA CYS A 142 12.30 -2.85 -3.28
C CYS A 142 11.31 -4.00 -3.51
N SER A 143 11.43 -5.11 -2.76
CA SER A 143 10.70 -6.32 -3.13
C SER A 143 10.18 -7.16 -1.97
N ASN A 144 10.73 -7.03 -0.76
CA ASN A 144 10.50 -8.03 0.29
C ASN A 144 9.69 -7.50 1.47
N ASN A 145 9.82 -6.22 1.80
CA ASN A 145 9.26 -5.65 3.03
C ASN A 145 8.39 -4.40 2.78
N PRO A 146 7.30 -4.51 2.01
CA PRO A 146 6.38 -3.39 1.78
C PRO A 146 5.74 -2.96 3.11
N GLN A 147 5.83 -1.67 3.43
CA GLN A 147 5.24 -1.08 4.63
C GLN A 147 3.91 -0.40 4.32
N PHE A 148 3.84 0.26 3.17
CA PHE A 148 2.65 0.93 2.67
C PHE A 148 2.61 0.78 1.17
N TYR A 149 1.41 0.65 0.59
CA TYR A 149 1.23 0.95 -0.82
C TYR A 149 -0.15 1.52 -1.07
N TRP A 150 -0.24 2.31 -2.12
CA TRP A 150 -1.49 2.66 -2.75
C TRP A 150 -1.50 2.14 -4.19
N PHE A 151 -2.69 1.85 -4.69
CA PHE A 151 -2.87 1.31 -6.03
C PHE A 151 -4.11 1.90 -6.67
N ALA A 152 -4.15 1.85 -7.99
CA ALA A 152 -5.30 2.24 -8.78
C ALA A 152 -5.83 0.98 -9.49
N THR A 153 -7.13 0.70 -9.37
CA THR A 153 -7.76 -0.38 -10.13
C THR A 153 -7.77 -0.04 -11.62
N ASN A 154 -8.03 -1.03 -12.47
CA ASN A 154 -8.29 -0.79 -13.89
C ASN A 154 -9.37 0.29 -14.06
N ASP A 155 -9.24 1.06 -15.15
CA ASP A 155 -10.12 2.20 -15.48
C ASP A 155 -10.06 3.39 -14.50
N THR A 156 -9.17 3.37 -13.51
CA THR A 156 -8.99 4.52 -12.60
C THR A 156 -8.15 5.61 -13.29
N GLU A 157 -8.75 6.80 -13.40
CA GLU A 157 -8.12 7.98 -14.00
C GLU A 157 -7.36 8.82 -12.96
N ILE A 158 -6.08 9.08 -13.21
CA ILE A 158 -5.20 9.96 -12.42
C ILE A 158 -4.98 11.25 -13.22
N LYS A 159 -5.31 12.42 -12.67
CA LYS A 159 -5.38 13.71 -13.37
C LYS A 159 -4.32 14.72 -12.95
N ASN A 160 -3.39 15.08 -13.82
CA ASN A 160 -2.45 16.17 -13.56
C ASN A 160 -2.79 17.42 -14.40
N GLY A 161 -3.59 18.32 -13.83
CA GLY A 161 -4.10 19.48 -14.57
C GLY A 161 -5.08 19.04 -15.67
N ASP A 162 -4.76 19.39 -16.92
CA ASP A 162 -5.55 19.01 -18.10
C ASP A 162 -5.12 17.65 -18.70
N GLN A 163 -4.10 17.02 -18.11
CA GLN A 163 -3.60 15.71 -18.51
C GLN A 163 -4.20 14.62 -17.62
N PHE A 164 -4.40 13.43 -18.17
CA PHE A 164 -4.78 12.28 -17.36
C PHE A 164 -4.19 10.98 -17.88
N SER A 165 -3.96 10.06 -16.95
CA SER A 165 -3.47 8.71 -17.18
C SER A 165 -4.48 7.70 -16.64
N THR A 166 -4.80 6.69 -17.43
CA THR A 166 -5.54 5.51 -16.98
C THR A 166 -4.67 4.28 -17.10
N TRP A 167 -4.65 3.46 -16.05
CA TRP A 167 -3.77 2.30 -15.96
C TRP A 167 -4.57 1.01 -16.00
N TYR A 168 -3.96 -0.01 -16.60
CA TYR A 168 -4.57 -1.31 -16.77
C TYR A 168 -3.57 -2.41 -16.52
N CYS A 169 -4.05 -3.49 -15.93
CA CYS A 169 -3.38 -4.79 -15.93
C CYS A 169 -4.22 -5.77 -16.74
N TYR A 170 -3.62 -6.35 -17.80
CA TYR A 170 -4.26 -7.37 -18.63
C TYR A 170 -3.22 -8.41 -19.05
N ASN A 171 -3.53 -9.70 -18.83
CA ASN A 171 -2.59 -10.80 -19.07
C ASN A 171 -1.20 -10.60 -18.42
N ASP A 172 -1.17 -10.12 -17.18
CA ASP A 172 0.04 -9.80 -16.41
C ASP A 172 0.92 -8.68 -17.02
N GLU A 173 0.44 -8.00 -18.05
CA GLU A 173 1.08 -6.83 -18.65
C GLU A 173 0.34 -5.54 -18.27
N SER A 174 1.11 -4.55 -17.83
CA SER A 174 0.62 -3.20 -17.56
C SER A 174 0.68 -2.34 -18.82
N TYR A 175 -0.33 -1.49 -19.01
CA TYR A 175 -0.30 -0.43 -20.01
C TYR A 175 -0.97 0.84 -19.50
N GLU A 176 -0.56 1.97 -20.06
CA GLU A 176 -1.06 3.30 -19.75
C GLU A 176 -1.82 3.87 -20.96
N ILE A 177 -2.97 4.47 -20.71
CA ILE A 177 -3.59 5.40 -21.66
C ILE A 177 -3.36 6.81 -21.11
N PHE A 178 -2.47 7.56 -21.76
CA PHE A 178 -2.15 8.94 -21.41
C PHE A 178 -2.81 9.89 -22.40
N CYS A 179 -3.44 10.95 -21.89
CA CYS A 179 -4.13 11.95 -22.69
C CYS A 179 -3.64 13.35 -22.34
N ASP A 180 -3.12 14.08 -23.33
CA ASP A 180 -2.60 15.44 -23.17
C ASP A 180 -3.63 16.49 -23.60
N ASN A 181 -4.38 17.08 -22.66
CA ASN A 181 -5.48 18.02 -22.93
C ASN A 181 -6.78 17.37 -23.46
N GLY A 182 -7.21 16.28 -22.82
CA GLY A 182 -8.52 15.67 -23.06
C GLY A 182 -8.51 14.41 -23.95
N PRO A 183 -9.68 13.79 -24.18
CA PRO A 183 -9.78 12.47 -24.81
C PRO A 183 -9.36 12.41 -26.30
N GLY A 184 -9.19 13.56 -26.95
CA GLY A 184 -8.83 13.65 -28.38
C GLY A 184 -7.33 13.49 -28.68
N SER A 185 -6.48 13.48 -27.65
CA SER A 185 -5.02 13.45 -27.75
C SER A 185 -4.40 12.25 -27.03
N CYS A 186 -5.22 11.23 -26.76
CA CYS A 186 -4.78 10.04 -26.06
C CYS A 186 -3.84 9.19 -26.92
N PHE A 187 -2.80 8.67 -26.28
CA PHE A 187 -2.01 7.57 -26.80
C PHE A 187 -1.92 6.46 -25.76
N THR A 188 -1.76 5.24 -26.23
CA THR A 188 -1.50 4.10 -25.36
C THR A 188 0.00 3.84 -25.33
N ASP A 189 0.58 3.90 -24.14
CA ASP A 189 1.93 3.43 -23.91
C ASP A 189 1.88 1.96 -23.46
N TYR A 190 2.29 1.09 -24.38
CA TYR A 190 2.51 -0.33 -24.13
C TYR A 190 3.95 -0.53 -23.67
N ALA A 191 4.35 0.16 -22.63
CA ALA A 191 5.63 -0.15 -22.03
C ALA A 191 5.41 -1.47 -21.28
N SER A 192 5.78 -2.58 -21.93
CA SER A 192 5.62 -3.97 -21.51
C SER A 192 6.31 -4.23 -20.17
N ALA A 193 5.65 -3.81 -19.10
CA ALA A 193 6.08 -4.01 -17.73
C ALA A 193 5.04 -4.91 -17.07
N GLU A 194 5.51 -5.76 -16.17
CA GLU A 194 4.64 -6.59 -15.36
C GLU A 194 3.66 -5.70 -14.57
N CYS A 195 2.52 -6.25 -14.15
CA CYS A 195 1.48 -5.55 -13.38
C CYS A 195 1.89 -5.20 -11.94
N PHE A 196 3.00 -4.49 -11.80
CA PHE A 196 3.52 -3.91 -10.58
C PHE A 196 4.40 -2.70 -10.91
N ARG A 197 3.98 -1.83 -11.84
CA ARG A 197 4.72 -0.59 -12.14
C ARG A 197 4.87 0.28 -10.89
N ASP A 198 5.96 0.04 -10.15
CA ASP A 198 6.45 0.88 -9.08
C ASP A 198 7.31 1.94 -9.76
N PHE A 199 6.76 3.15 -9.87
CA PHE A 199 7.45 4.24 -10.53
C PHE A 199 8.52 4.82 -9.61
N THR A 200 9.77 4.40 -9.79
CA THR A 200 10.94 4.95 -9.05
C THR A 200 11.19 6.44 -9.30
N HIS A 201 10.57 7.04 -10.33
CA HIS A 201 10.65 8.47 -10.61
C HIS A 201 9.50 9.28 -10.00
N TRP A 202 8.48 8.61 -9.48
CA TRP A 202 7.41 9.22 -8.69
C TRP A 202 7.47 8.77 -7.22
N SER A 203 8.31 7.78 -6.90
CA SER A 203 8.63 7.39 -5.53
C SER A 203 9.36 8.55 -4.83
N THR A 204 8.98 8.79 -3.59
CA THR A 204 9.84 9.52 -2.67
C THR A 204 11.07 8.67 -2.43
N GLU A 205 12.26 9.22 -2.67
CA GLU A 205 13.47 8.77 -1.99
C GLU A 205 13.13 8.69 -0.50
N ASP A 206 13.13 7.49 0.07
CA ASP A 206 12.78 7.32 1.48
C ASP A 206 13.83 8.04 2.33
N TYR A 207 13.42 9.11 3.03
CA TYR A 207 14.30 9.99 3.80
C TYR A 207 14.85 9.33 5.08
N VAL A 208 14.50 8.07 5.34
CA VAL A 208 15.11 7.25 6.40
C VAL A 208 16.03 6.20 5.76
N ALA A 209 17.11 6.69 5.15
CA ALA A 209 18.36 5.99 4.88
C ALA A 209 18.27 4.45 4.69
N GLY A 210 17.92 4.00 3.48
CA GLY A 210 18.11 2.59 3.16
C GLY A 210 17.43 2.03 1.92
N SER A 211 17.47 2.78 0.81
CA SER A 211 17.19 2.37 -0.58
C SER A 211 15.75 2.02 -0.96
N CYS A 212 15.40 2.47 -2.18
CA CYS A 212 14.08 2.66 -2.78
C CYS A 212 13.41 3.99 -2.36
#